data_AF-A0A7L3I0I5-F1
#
_entry.id   AF-A0A7L3I0I5-F1
#
_cell.length_a   1.000
_cell.length_b   1.000
_cell.length_c   1.000
_cell.angle_alpha   90.00
_cell.angle_beta   90.00
_cell.angle_gamma   90.00
#
_symmetry.space_group_name_H-M   'P 1'
#
loop_
_entity.id
_entity.type
_entity.pdbx_description
1 polymer ?
#
loop_
_entity_poly.entity_id
_entity_poly.type
_entity_poly.pdbx_seq_one_letter_code
_entity_poly.pdbx_strand_id
1 'polypeptide(L)'
;FNRINLIYGTISDYCTEQSCPVMSGGPKYEYRWQDEHKYRKPTALSAPQYMNLLMDWIEVQINNEDIFPTNVGTPFPKNFLPVVKKILSRLFRVFVHVYIHHFDRITQMGSEAHVNTCYKHFYYFVKEFNLIDTKELEPL
;
A
#
# COMPACT_ATOMS: atom_id res chain seq x y z
N PHE A 1 4.31 -5.38 -4.26
CA PHE A 1 3.68 -6.06 -3.12
C PHE A 1 4.73 -6.64 -2.16
N ASN A 2 5.38 -7.76 -2.48
CA ASN A 2 6.31 -8.48 -1.57
C ASN A 2 7.32 -7.59 -0.81
N ARG A 3 8.03 -6.70 -1.51
CA ARG A 3 9.01 -5.80 -0.86
C ARG A 3 8.38 -4.83 0.13
N ILE A 4 7.19 -4.30 -0.18
CA ILE A 4 6.45 -3.38 0.70
C ILE A 4 5.91 -4.13 1.90
N ASN A 5 5.42 -5.36 1.70
CA ASN A 5 5.00 -6.24 2.79
C ASN A 5 6.16 -6.52 3.76
N LEU A 6 7.35 -6.81 3.23
CA LEU A 6 8.56 -6.99 4.03
C LEU A 6 8.93 -5.72 4.81
N ILE A 7 8.93 -4.54 4.16
CA ILE A 7 9.19 -3.26 4.82
C ILE A 7 8.23 -3.04 5.99
N TYR A 8 6.92 -3.24 5.77
CA TYR A 8 5.93 -3.08 6.84
C TYR A 8 6.15 -4.10 7.97
N GLY A 9 6.48 -5.34 7.64
CA GLY A 9 6.79 -6.38 8.63
C GLY A 9 7.98 -6.05 9.53
N THR A 10 8.91 -5.18 9.09
CA THR A 10 10.02 -4.73 9.96
C THR A 10 9.59 -3.75 11.05
N ILE A 11 8.44 -3.08 10.89
CA ILE A 11 7.95 -2.06 11.82
C ILE A 11 6.60 -2.43 12.46
N SER A 12 6.01 -3.57 12.11
CA SER A 12 4.67 -3.98 12.55
C SER A 12 4.52 -4.03 14.07
N ASP A 13 5.57 -4.44 14.78
CA ASP A 13 5.57 -4.53 16.25
C ASP A 13 5.47 -3.14 16.92
N TYR A 14 5.80 -2.08 16.19
CA TYR A 14 5.76 -0.68 16.66
C TYR A 14 4.59 0.11 16.09
N CYS A 15 3.89 -0.42 15.08
CA CYS A 15 2.69 0.16 14.51
C CYS A 15 1.47 -0.44 15.23
N THR A 16 1.12 0.10 16.39
CA THR A 16 0.02 -0.39 17.23
C THR A 16 -1.21 0.51 17.13
N GLU A 17 -2.34 0.04 17.66
CA GLU A 17 -3.55 0.88 17.75
C GLU A 17 -3.35 2.09 18.67
N GLN A 18 -2.40 2.03 19.61
CA GLN A 18 -2.08 3.15 20.50
C GLN A 18 -1.15 4.15 19.83
N SER A 19 -0.12 3.69 19.10
CA SER A 19 0.80 4.59 18.40
C SER A 19 0.18 5.20 17.14
N CYS A 20 -0.66 4.41 16.44
CA CYS A 20 -1.24 4.73 15.15
C CYS A 20 -2.75 4.43 15.16
N PRO A 21 -3.55 5.16 15.96
CA PRO A 21 -4.98 4.91 16.12
C PRO A 21 -5.80 5.15 14.85
N VAL A 22 -5.20 5.85 13.87
CA VAL A 22 -5.78 6.11 12.56
C VAL A 22 -4.70 5.88 11.49
N MET A 23 -5.08 5.23 10.39
CA MET A 23 -4.22 5.13 9.21
C MET A 23 -4.11 6.50 8.52
N SER A 24 -2.94 7.12 8.57
CA SER A 24 -2.70 8.45 8.02
C SER A 24 -1.32 8.60 7.38
N GLY A 25 -1.20 9.65 6.58
CA GLY A 25 0.04 10.21 6.05
C GLY A 25 0.32 11.57 6.69
N GLY A 26 0.50 11.59 8.01
CA GLY A 26 0.60 12.82 8.79
C GLY A 26 -0.76 13.49 9.04
N PRO A 27 -0.77 14.75 9.50
CA PRO A 27 -2.01 15.42 9.94
C PRO A 27 -2.95 15.80 8.78
N LYS A 28 -2.46 15.84 7.54
CA LYS A 28 -3.22 16.30 6.36
C LYS A 28 -4.01 15.18 5.66
N TYR A 29 -3.55 13.94 5.76
CA TYR A 29 -4.10 12.81 4.98
C TYR A 29 -4.57 11.68 5.89
N GLU A 30 -5.88 11.45 5.94
CA GLU A 30 -6.48 10.28 6.59
C GLU A 30 -6.94 9.27 5.52
N TYR A 31 -6.53 8.00 5.67
CA TYR A 31 -6.91 6.93 4.76
C TYR A 31 -8.00 6.04 5.39
N ARG A 32 -9.19 6.11 4.81
CA ARG A 32 -10.34 5.29 5.22
C ARG A 32 -10.41 3.99 4.42
N TRP A 33 -10.80 2.91 5.09
CA TRP A 33 -11.00 1.61 4.44
C TRP A 33 -12.44 1.45 3.97
N GLN A 34 -12.62 0.81 2.83
CA GLN A 34 -13.92 0.39 2.32
C GLN A 34 -13.75 -0.89 1.51
N ASP A 35 -14.65 -1.84 1.74
CA ASP A 35 -14.83 -3.07 0.99
C ASP A 35 -16.31 -3.39 0.79
N GLU A 36 -16.60 -4.46 0.06
CA GLU A 36 -17.97 -4.89 -0.27
C GLU A 36 -18.58 -5.80 0.81
N HIS A 37 -17.80 -6.16 1.83
CA HIS A 37 -18.19 -7.13 2.84
C HIS A 37 -18.49 -6.44 4.17
N LYS A 38 -17.47 -6.24 4.99
CA LYS A 38 -17.57 -5.77 6.38
C LYS A 38 -17.63 -4.25 6.47
N TYR A 39 -16.89 -3.53 5.63
CA TYR A 39 -16.75 -2.08 5.67
C TYR A 39 -17.39 -1.43 4.45
N ARG A 40 -18.72 -1.47 4.37
CA ARG A 40 -19.50 -0.99 3.21
C ARG A 40 -19.44 0.52 2.98
N LYS A 41 -19.02 1.30 3.97
CA LYS A 41 -18.81 2.75 3.91
C LYS A 41 -17.36 3.06 4.27
N PRO A 42 -16.77 4.18 3.81
CA PRO A 42 -15.44 4.61 4.22
C PRO A 42 -15.33 4.72 5.76
N THR A 43 -14.62 3.77 6.37
CA THR A 43 -14.46 3.64 7.81
C THR A 43 -13.03 3.99 8.22
N ALA A 44 -12.89 4.81 9.25
CA ALA A 44 -11.60 5.06 9.89
C ALA A 44 -11.18 3.80 10.66
N LEU A 45 -9.94 3.36 10.45
CA LEU A 45 -9.34 2.22 11.13
C LEU A 45 -7.96 2.63 11.64
N SER A 46 -7.47 1.92 12.66
CA SER A 46 -6.07 2.04 13.06
C SER A 46 -5.16 1.62 11.92
N ALA A 47 -3.94 2.17 11.89
CA ALA A 47 -2.95 1.79 10.87
C ALA A 47 -2.71 0.28 10.81
N PRO A 48 -2.47 -0.46 11.91
CA PRO A 48 -2.26 -1.91 11.81
C PRO A 48 -3.47 -2.66 11.26
N GLN A 49 -4.69 -2.30 11.65
CA GLN A 49 -5.91 -2.92 11.10
C GLN A 49 -6.04 -2.64 9.61
N TYR A 50 -5.78 -1.40 9.19
CA TYR A 50 -5.80 -1.02 7.77
C TYR A 50 -4.77 -1.81 6.96
N MET A 51 -3.54 -1.92 7.47
CA MET A 51 -2.45 -2.61 6.78
C MET A 51 -2.74 -4.09 6.61
N ASN A 52 -3.27 -4.76 7.63
CA ASN A 52 -3.66 -6.17 7.54
C ASN A 52 -4.73 -6.37 6.45
N LEU A 53 -5.83 -5.60 6.52
CA LEU A 53 -6.89 -5.68 5.50
C LEU A 53 -6.37 -5.35 4.10
N LEU A 54 -5.44 -4.41 3.99
CA LEU A 54 -4.83 -4.04 2.73
C LEU A 54 -4.00 -5.17 2.14
N MET A 55 -3.10 -5.77 2.91
CA MET A 55 -2.22 -6.82 2.44
C MET A 55 -3.02 -8.06 2.05
N ASP A 56 -3.98 -8.48 2.90
CA ASP A 56 -4.90 -9.59 2.61
C ASP A 56 -5.69 -9.33 1.32
N TRP A 57 -6.23 -8.12 1.16
CA TRP A 57 -6.98 -7.75 -0.05
C TRP A 57 -6.11 -7.82 -1.31
N ILE A 58 -4.89 -7.28 -1.28
CA ILE A 58 -3.96 -7.34 -2.42
C ILE A 58 -3.61 -8.79 -2.73
N GLU A 59 -3.33 -9.61 -1.72
CA GLU A 59 -2.99 -11.02 -1.89
C GLU A 59 -4.11 -11.79 -2.60
N VAL A 60 -5.37 -11.56 -2.21
CA VAL A 60 -6.53 -12.12 -2.91
C VAL A 60 -6.59 -11.65 -4.36
N GLN A 61 -6.30 -10.38 -4.65
CA GLN A 61 -6.32 -9.88 -6.03
C GLN A 61 -5.23 -10.51 -6.91
N ILE A 62 -3.97 -10.55 -6.43
CA ILE A 62 -2.84 -11.03 -7.22
C ILE A 62 -2.85 -12.54 -7.45
N ASN A 63 -3.52 -13.28 -6.57
CA ASN A 63 -3.71 -14.73 -6.68
C ASN A 63 -5.01 -15.10 -7.42
N ASN A 64 -5.81 -14.12 -7.84
CA ASN A 64 -7.01 -14.38 -8.63
C ASN A 64 -6.64 -14.54 -10.12
N GLU A 65 -6.73 -15.76 -10.64
CA GLU A 65 -6.40 -16.08 -12.04
C GLU A 65 -7.32 -15.40 -13.07
N ASP A 66 -8.53 -14.97 -12.68
CA ASP A 66 -9.41 -14.18 -13.54
C ASP A 66 -8.87 -12.75 -13.75
N ILE A 67 -8.02 -12.27 -12.83
CA ILE A 67 -7.38 -10.94 -12.88
C ILE A 67 -5.93 -11.07 -13.39
N PHE A 68 -5.18 -12.02 -12.85
CA PHE A 68 -3.78 -12.30 -13.16
C PHE A 68 -3.66 -13.73 -13.71
N PRO A 69 -4.01 -13.97 -14.98
CA PRO A 69 -3.95 -15.29 -15.58
C PRO A 69 -2.52 -15.85 -15.57
N THR A 70 -2.39 -17.11 -15.19
CA THR A 70 -1.13 -17.87 -15.12
C THR A 70 -0.83 -18.62 -16.41
N ASN A 71 -1.88 -18.94 -17.18
CA ASN A 71 -1.79 -19.71 -18.42
C ASN A 71 -1.36 -18.83 -19.60
N VAL A 72 -0.34 -19.28 -20.34
CA VAL A 72 0.13 -18.59 -21.54
C VAL A 72 -0.97 -18.54 -22.60
N GLY A 73 -1.22 -17.36 -23.16
CA GLY A 73 -2.23 -17.13 -24.20
C GLY A 73 -3.59 -16.69 -23.67
N THR A 74 -3.84 -16.77 -22.35
CA THR A 74 -5.05 -16.19 -21.74
C THR A 74 -4.89 -14.67 -21.66
N PRO A 75 -5.79 -13.87 -22.28
CA PRO A 75 -5.72 -12.43 -22.21
C PRO A 75 -6.11 -11.92 -20.83
N PHE A 76 -5.50 -10.80 -20.41
CA PHE A 76 -5.94 -10.08 -19.20
C PHE A 76 -7.38 -9.57 -19.35
N PRO A 77 -8.16 -9.49 -18.26
CA PRO A 77 -9.53 -8.98 -18.33
C PRO A 77 -9.54 -7.48 -18.62
N LYS A 78 -10.68 -6.97 -19.13
CA LYS A 78 -10.84 -5.54 -19.47
C LYS A 78 -10.59 -4.58 -18.29
N ASN A 79 -10.83 -5.04 -17.07
CA ASN A 79 -10.64 -4.28 -15.84
C ASN A 79 -9.25 -4.46 -15.20
N PHE A 80 -8.32 -5.18 -15.84
CA PHE A 80 -6.98 -5.44 -15.30
C PHE A 80 -6.26 -4.15 -14.88
N LEU A 81 -6.15 -3.19 -15.80
CA LEU A 81 -5.45 -1.94 -15.53
C LEU A 81 -6.10 -1.14 -14.39
N PRO A 82 -7.43 -0.94 -14.33
CA PRO A 82 -8.11 -0.41 -13.15
C PRO A 82 -7.76 -1.12 -11.83
N VAL A 83 -7.69 -2.46 -11.81
CA VAL A 83 -7.30 -3.21 -10.61
C VAL A 83 -5.85 -2.93 -10.22
N VAL A 84 -4.93 -2.96 -11.18
CA VAL A 84 -3.50 -2.65 -10.95
C VAL A 84 -3.32 -1.24 -10.38
N LYS A 85 -4.00 -0.23 -10.95
CA LYS A 85 -3.98 1.14 -10.43
C LYS A 85 -4.46 1.21 -8.98
N LYS A 86 -5.55 0.51 -8.65
CA LYS A 86 -6.09 0.44 -7.28
C LYS A 86 -5.14 -0.25 -6.30
N ILE A 87 -4.45 -1.30 -6.73
CA ILE A 87 -3.43 -1.98 -5.92
C ILE A 87 -2.27 -1.03 -5.64
N LEU A 88 -1.74 -0.37 -6.68
CA LEU A 88 -0.59 0.52 -6.55
C LEU A 88 -0.92 1.76 -5.72
N SER A 89 -2.07 2.40 -5.92
CA SER A 89 -2.47 3.56 -5.11
C SER A 89 -2.63 3.22 -3.63
N ARG A 90 -3.12 2.02 -3.31
CA ARG A 90 -3.19 1.57 -1.92
C ARG A 90 -1.81 1.20 -1.35
N LEU A 91 -0.92 0.58 -2.13
CA LEU A 91 0.47 0.32 -1.72
C LEU A 91 1.25 1.62 -1.46
N PHE A 92 0.98 2.68 -2.22
CA PHE A 92 1.60 3.99 -1.98
C PHE A 92 1.31 4.51 -0.56
N ARG A 93 0.09 4.31 -0.04
CA ARG A 93 -0.30 4.71 1.33
C ARG A 93 0.57 4.06 2.40
N VAL A 94 1.07 2.84 2.13
CA VAL A 94 2.01 2.16 3.02
C VAL A 94 3.34 2.90 3.10
N PHE A 95 3.87 3.34 1.94
CA PHE A 95 5.07 4.18 1.93
C PHE A 95 4.84 5.47 2.71
N VAL A 96 3.76 6.21 2.42
CA VAL A 96 3.45 7.47 3.12
C VAL A 96 3.43 7.25 4.63
N HIS A 97 2.71 6.23 5.09
CA HIS A 97 2.63 5.94 6.52
C HIS A 97 3.99 5.59 7.14
N VAL A 98 4.77 4.73 6.49
CA VAL A 98 6.10 4.34 6.97
C VAL A 98 7.06 5.53 7.03
N TYR A 99 7.10 6.38 5.98
CA TYR A 99 7.96 7.57 5.96
C TYR A 99 7.57 8.61 6.99
N ILE A 100 6.27 8.82 7.23
CA ILE A 100 5.84 9.88 8.14
C ILE A 100 5.90 9.45 9.61
N HIS A 101 5.53 8.20 9.92
CA HIS A 101 5.34 7.76 11.30
C HIS A 101 6.43 6.82 11.82
N HIS A 102 7.18 6.16 10.93
CA HIS A 102 8.09 5.08 11.32
C HIS A 102 9.51 5.22 10.77
N PHE A 103 9.86 6.35 10.13
CA PHE A 103 11.18 6.53 9.51
C PHE A 103 12.33 6.55 10.52
N ASP A 104 12.10 7.04 11.74
CA ASP A 104 13.08 6.97 12.82
C ASP A 104 13.47 5.52 13.14
N ARG A 105 12.49 4.60 13.10
CA ARG A 105 12.74 3.16 13.33
C ARG A 105 13.48 2.53 12.15
N ILE A 106 13.07 2.87 10.93
CA ILE A 106 13.79 2.44 9.72
C ILE A 106 15.27 2.86 9.78
N THR A 107 15.54 4.08 10.24
CA THR A 107 16.90 4.62 10.41
C THR A 107 17.66 3.91 11.53
N GLN A 108 17.02 3.63 12.68
CA GLN A 108 17.64 2.87 13.77
C GLN A 108 18.06 1.45 13.35
N MET A 109 17.36 0.87 12.37
CA MET A 109 17.67 -0.44 11.80
C MET A 109 18.67 -0.38 10.64
N GLY A 110 19.17 0.81 10.26
CA GLY A 110 20.04 0.98 9.08
C GLY A 110 19.39 0.56 7.76
N SER A 111 18.06 0.63 7.68
CA SER A 111 17.26 0.11 6.57
C SER A 111 16.75 1.20 5.61
N GLU A 112 17.09 2.46 5.85
CA GLU A 112 16.65 3.62 5.08
C GLU A 112 17.02 3.52 3.60
N ALA A 113 18.22 3.03 3.26
CA ALA A 113 18.64 2.85 1.88
C ALA A 113 17.75 1.83 1.12
N HIS A 114 17.29 0.79 1.81
CA HIS A 114 16.41 -0.24 1.25
C HIS A 114 15.02 0.31 0.98
N VAL A 115 14.45 1.04 1.95
CA VAL A 115 13.13 1.68 1.84
C VAL A 115 13.16 2.75 0.73
N ASN A 116 14.17 3.60 0.71
CA ASN A 116 14.35 4.66 -0.30
C ASN A 116 14.50 4.09 -1.70
N THR A 117 15.29 3.03 -1.87
CA THR A 117 15.46 2.37 -3.17
C THR A 117 14.15 1.74 -3.64
N CYS A 118 13.42 1.06 -2.73
CA CYS A 118 12.14 0.46 -3.05
C CYS A 118 11.10 1.52 -3.44
N TYR A 119 11.02 2.62 -2.71
CA TYR A 119 10.12 3.74 -3.01
C TYR A 119 10.49 4.43 -4.33
N LYS A 120 11.78 4.72 -4.56
CA LYS A 120 12.25 5.34 -5.81
C LYS A 120 11.88 4.50 -7.03
N HIS A 121 12.09 3.19 -6.96
CA HIS A 121 11.68 2.28 -8.04
C HIS A 121 10.16 2.27 -8.23
N PHE A 122 9.40 2.19 -7.13
CA PHE A 122 7.94 2.26 -7.18
C PHE A 122 7.46 3.56 -7.83
N TYR A 123 7.99 4.72 -7.40
CA TYR A 123 7.63 6.05 -7.89
C TYR A 123 7.88 6.18 -9.40
N TYR A 124 9.06 5.78 -9.87
CA TYR A 124 9.34 5.85 -11.31
C TYR A 124 8.46 4.91 -12.11
N PHE A 125 8.19 3.71 -11.61
CA PHE A 125 7.31 2.76 -12.28
C PHE A 125 5.88 3.31 -12.40
N VAL A 126 5.29 3.83 -11.32
CA VAL A 126 3.91 4.37 -11.37
C VAL A 126 3.82 5.61 -12.23
N LYS A 127 4.87 6.44 -12.26
CA LYS A 127 4.94 7.65 -13.08
C LYS A 127 5.07 7.34 -14.56
N GLU A 128 5.99 6.45 -14.92
CA GLU A 128 6.25 6.04 -16.31
C GLU A 128 4.98 5.52 -16.99
N PHE A 129 4.20 4.70 -16.28
CA PHE A 129 3.00 4.07 -16.81
C PHE A 129 1.69 4.79 -16.42
N ASN A 130 1.78 5.98 -15.81
CA ASN A 130 0.63 6.77 -15.36
C ASN A 130 -0.40 5.94 -14.55
N LEU A 131 0.10 5.21 -13.56
CA LEU A 131 -0.67 4.24 -12.77
C LEU A 131 -1.30 4.85 -11.50
N ILE A 132 -0.82 6.02 -11.08
CA ILE A 132 -1.35 6.79 -9.95
C ILE A 132 -1.44 8.27 -10.38
N ASP A 133 -2.53 8.94 -10.04
CA ASP A 133 -2.68 10.38 -10.30
C ASP A 133 -1.62 11.16 -9.49
N THR A 134 -0.99 12.14 -10.11
CA THR A 134 -0.01 13.03 -9.47
C THR A 134 -0.53 13.65 -8.17
N LYS A 135 -1.83 13.96 -8.08
CA LYS A 135 -2.45 14.49 -6.85
C LYS A 135 -2.44 13.47 -5.71
N GLU A 136 -2.59 12.18 -6.01
CA GLU A 136 -2.51 11.13 -4.99
C GLU A 136 -1.08 10.95 -4.48
N LEU A 137 -0.06 11.34 -5.26
CA LEU A 137 1.34 11.28 -4.87
C LEU A 137 1.79 12.46 -3.99
N GLU A 138 1.00 13.54 -3.86
CA GLU A 138 1.34 14.75 -3.07
C GLU A 138 1.89 14.49 -1.65
N PRO A 139 1.45 13.46 -0.90
CA PRO A 139 2.00 13.20 0.43
C PRO A 139 3.50 12.87 0.48
N LEU A 140 4.15 12.49 -0.64
CA LEU A 140 5.59 12.17 -0.72
C LEU A 140 6.25 12.69 -2.01
#